data_AF-A0A8N5HYP4-F1
#
_entry.id   AF-A0A8N5HYP4-F1
#
_cell.length_a   1.000
_cell.length_b   1.000
_cell.length_c   1.000
_cell.angle_alpha   90.00
_cell.angle_beta   90.00
_cell.angle_gamma   90.00
#
_symmetry.space_group_name_H-M   'P 1'
#
loop_
_entity.id
_entity.type
_entity.pdbx_description
1 polymer ?
#
loop_
_entity_poly.entity_id
_entity_poly.type
_entity_poly.pdbx_seq_one_letter_code
_entity_poly.pdbx_strand_id
1 'polypeptide(L)'
;MKRALESLNLNIVEMVDENATLDGGDVLFTGREFFVGLSRRTNQRGAEILADTFKDYAVSTVPVHDSLHLKSFCSMAGPNLIAIGSSEAAQKALKTMQQMSDHRYDKLTVPDDAAANCIYLNIPSKGHVLLHRAPEEYPESAKVFEKLKDHMLIPIAATELAKVDGSLTCCSVLINKASE
;
A
#
# COMPACT_ATOMS: atom_id res chain seq x y z
N MET A 1 16.27 6.45 -8.93
CA MET A 1 15.60 5.14 -8.80
C MET A 1 16.14 4.11 -9.80
N LYS A 2 15.93 4.25 -11.11
CA LYS A 2 16.39 3.31 -12.16
C LYS A 2 17.78 2.69 -11.91
N ARG A 3 18.84 3.53 -11.85
CA ARG A 3 20.23 3.06 -11.61
C ARG A 3 20.39 2.21 -10.35
N ALA A 4 19.67 2.54 -9.28
CA ALA A 4 19.73 1.76 -8.05
C ALA A 4 19.09 0.37 -8.24
N LEU A 5 17.95 0.29 -8.93
CA LEU A 5 17.28 -0.98 -9.24
C LEU A 5 18.10 -1.83 -10.23
N GLU A 6 18.74 -1.20 -11.22
CA GLU A 6 19.69 -1.88 -12.13
C GLU A 6 20.86 -2.48 -11.36
N SER A 7 21.43 -1.75 -10.39
CA SER A 7 22.53 -2.24 -9.55
C SER A 7 22.16 -3.41 -8.63
N LEU A 8 20.86 -3.65 -8.44
CA LEU A 8 20.34 -4.79 -7.70
C LEU A 8 20.06 -6.00 -8.59
N ASN A 9 20.30 -5.89 -9.91
CA ASN A 9 20.04 -6.89 -10.94
C ASN A 9 18.54 -7.20 -11.11
N LEU A 10 17.68 -6.20 -10.93
CA LEU A 10 16.27 -6.31 -11.26
C LEU A 10 16.05 -6.11 -12.77
N ASN A 11 15.07 -6.81 -13.34
CA ASN A 11 14.58 -6.53 -14.69
C ASN A 11 13.85 -5.18 -14.67
N ILE A 12 14.23 -4.27 -15.57
CA ILE A 12 13.70 -2.92 -15.62
C ILE A 12 12.74 -2.76 -16.79
N VAL A 13 11.53 -2.31 -16.48
CA VAL A 13 10.56 -1.80 -17.46
C VAL A 13 10.31 -0.33 -17.12
N GLU A 14 10.44 0.54 -18.12
CA GLU A 14 10.17 1.97 -17.98
C GLU A 14 8.85 2.35 -18.63
N MET A 15 8.03 3.09 -17.89
CA MET A 15 6.83 3.73 -18.43
C MET A 15 7.27 4.97 -19.22
N VAL A 16 7.42 4.81 -20.54
CA VAL A 16 7.89 5.88 -21.45
C VAL A 16 6.77 6.51 -22.30
N ASP A 17 5.55 5.98 -22.22
CA ASP A 17 4.38 6.53 -22.90
C ASP A 17 4.00 7.88 -22.28
N GLU A 18 4.10 8.96 -23.06
CA GLU A 18 3.83 10.33 -22.61
C GLU A 18 2.37 10.55 -22.15
N ASN A 19 1.44 9.67 -22.55
CA ASN A 19 0.05 9.71 -22.11
C ASN A 19 -0.19 8.92 -20.83
N ALA A 20 0.82 8.24 -20.29
CA ALA A 20 0.71 7.41 -19.10
C ALA A 20 1.28 8.10 -17.87
N THR A 21 0.54 8.08 -16.77
CA THR A 21 1.04 8.52 -15.47
C THR A 21 0.64 7.51 -14.41
N LEU A 22 1.56 7.24 -13.46
CA LEU A 22 1.32 6.36 -12.32
C LEU A 22 2.25 6.73 -11.16
N ASP A 23 1.66 7.01 -10.00
CA ASP A 23 2.39 7.14 -8.73
C ASP A 23 2.32 5.80 -7.98
N GLY A 24 3.46 5.30 -7.48
CA GLY A 24 3.51 4.04 -6.71
C GLY A 24 2.68 4.05 -5.41
N GLY A 25 2.24 5.23 -4.96
CA GLY A 25 1.27 5.38 -3.87
C GLY A 25 -0.13 4.86 -4.22
N ASP A 26 -0.50 4.84 -5.50
CA ASP A 26 -1.80 4.32 -5.96
C ASP A 26 -1.81 2.79 -6.11
N VAL A 27 -0.67 2.13 -5.96
CA VAL A 27 -0.55 0.67 -6.17
C VAL A 27 -0.57 -0.06 -4.83
N LEU A 28 -1.61 -0.84 -4.60
CA LEU A 28 -1.72 -1.82 -3.51
C LEU A 28 -1.50 -3.23 -4.07
N PHE A 29 -0.33 -3.80 -3.79
CA PHE A 29 -0.06 -5.21 -4.07
C PHE A 29 -0.41 -6.06 -2.85
N THR A 30 -1.29 -7.06 -3.02
CA THR A 30 -1.79 -7.88 -1.90
C THR A 30 -1.02 -9.18 -1.70
N GLY A 31 -0.02 -9.46 -2.55
CA GLY A 31 0.58 -10.79 -2.69
C GLY A 31 -0.24 -11.76 -3.55
N ARG A 32 -1.39 -11.33 -4.07
CA ARG A 32 -2.29 -12.14 -4.94
C ARG A 32 -2.73 -11.38 -6.19
N GLU A 33 -2.93 -10.08 -6.06
CA GLU A 33 -3.33 -9.20 -7.16
C GLU A 33 -2.89 -7.75 -6.86
N PHE A 34 -3.09 -6.87 -7.83
CA PHE A 34 -2.91 -5.44 -7.69
C PHE A 34 -4.25 -4.71 -7.73
N PHE A 35 -4.43 -3.79 -6.78
CA PHE A 35 -5.39 -2.70 -6.93
C PHE A 35 -4.66 -1.41 -7.27
N VAL A 36 -5.10 -0.73 -8.32
CA VAL A 36 -4.50 0.52 -8.78
C VAL A 36 -5.53 1.66 -8.66
N GLY A 37 -5.20 2.66 -7.86
CA GLY A 37 -6.00 3.87 -7.73
C GLY A 37 -6.01 4.67 -9.02
N LEU A 38 -7.19 5.00 -9.54
CA LEU A 38 -7.36 6.03 -10.57
C LEU A 38 -7.54 7.37 -9.87
N SER A 39 -6.47 8.17 -9.89
CA SER A 39 -6.33 9.40 -9.12
C SER A 39 -5.97 10.58 -10.04
N ARG A 40 -5.67 11.74 -9.47
CA ARG A 40 -5.07 12.87 -10.23
C ARG A 40 -3.65 12.58 -10.71
N ARG A 41 -2.99 11.54 -10.19
CA ARG A 41 -1.60 11.18 -10.45
C ARG A 41 -1.48 9.91 -11.30
N THR A 42 -2.43 9.00 -11.15
CA THR A 42 -2.44 7.72 -11.86
C THR A 42 -3.64 7.63 -12.77
N ASN A 43 -3.39 7.44 -14.06
CA ASN A 43 -4.43 7.33 -15.08
C ASN A 43 -4.60 5.89 -15.58
N GLN A 44 -5.63 5.67 -16.41
CA GLN A 44 -5.96 4.34 -16.94
C GLN A 44 -4.77 3.74 -17.73
N ARG A 45 -4.10 4.56 -18.54
CA ARG A 45 -2.95 4.11 -19.34
C ARG A 45 -1.78 3.64 -18.47
N GLY A 46 -1.51 4.34 -17.37
CA GLY A 46 -0.50 3.93 -16.39
C GLY A 46 -0.83 2.59 -15.74
N ALA A 47 -2.10 2.37 -15.39
CA ALA A 47 -2.58 1.10 -14.84
C ALA A 47 -2.44 -0.06 -15.84
N GLU A 48 -2.75 0.17 -17.11
CA GLU A 48 -2.57 -0.81 -18.19
C GLU A 48 -1.11 -1.22 -18.37
N ILE A 49 -0.18 -0.26 -18.38
CA ILE A 49 1.25 -0.55 -18.48
C ILE A 49 1.73 -1.37 -17.27
N LEU A 50 1.20 -1.12 -16.07
CA LEU A 50 1.48 -1.95 -14.89
C LEU A 50 0.98 -3.39 -15.09
N ALA A 51 -0.23 -3.57 -15.61
CA ALA A 51 -0.77 -4.89 -15.94
C ALA A 51 0.06 -5.63 -16.99
N ASP A 52 0.51 -4.94 -18.04
CA ASP A 52 1.41 -5.49 -19.06
C ASP A 52 2.79 -5.87 -18.49
N THR A 53 3.23 -5.17 -17.44
CA THR A 53 4.52 -5.41 -16.77
C THR A 53 4.44 -6.64 -15.85
N PHE A 54 3.33 -6.83 -15.14
CA PHE A 54 3.14 -7.90 -14.14
C PHE A 54 2.05 -8.88 -14.56
N LYS A 55 2.21 -9.50 -15.74
CA LYS A 55 1.20 -10.35 -16.40
C LYS A 55 0.70 -11.55 -15.59
N ASP A 56 1.47 -11.99 -14.59
CA ASP A 56 1.12 -13.13 -13.74
C ASP A 56 0.12 -12.77 -12.63
N TYR A 57 -0.21 -11.49 -12.46
CA TYR A 57 -1.13 -11.00 -11.43
C TYR A 57 -2.29 -10.26 -12.06
N ALA A 58 -3.49 -10.46 -11.50
CA ALA A 58 -4.64 -9.65 -11.85
C ALA A 58 -4.42 -8.18 -11.43
N VAL A 59 -4.94 -7.25 -12.24
CA VAL A 59 -4.88 -5.81 -11.97
C VAL A 59 -6.28 -5.23 -12.11
N SER A 60 -6.79 -4.65 -11.03
CA SER A 60 -8.10 -4.01 -10.97
C SER A 60 -7.96 -2.55 -10.56
N THR A 61 -8.75 -1.67 -11.18
CA THR A 61 -8.70 -0.23 -10.89
C THR A 61 -9.75 0.19 -9.88
N VAL A 62 -9.41 1.14 -9.00
CA VAL A 62 -10.30 1.68 -7.96
C VAL A 62 -10.34 3.20 -8.06
N PRO A 63 -11.51 3.86 -8.14
CA PRO A 63 -11.58 5.32 -8.15
C PRO A 63 -11.04 5.94 -6.86
N VAL A 64 -10.20 6.98 -6.98
CA VAL A 64 -9.66 7.77 -5.86
C VAL A 64 -10.02 9.25 -6.07
N HIS A 65 -10.91 9.79 -5.23
CA HIS A 65 -11.43 11.15 -5.38
C HIS A 65 -10.88 12.13 -4.35
N ASP A 66 -11.05 11.82 -3.06
CA ASP A 66 -10.82 12.76 -1.94
C ASP A 66 -9.49 12.52 -1.21
N SER A 67 -8.54 11.88 -1.88
CA SER A 67 -7.23 11.55 -1.31
C SER A 67 -6.15 11.63 -2.37
N LEU A 68 -4.89 11.79 -1.95
CA LEU A 68 -3.77 11.90 -2.88
C LEU A 68 -3.56 10.59 -3.65
N HIS A 69 -3.59 9.47 -2.95
CA HIS A 69 -3.39 8.13 -3.51
C HIS A 69 -4.32 7.10 -2.88
N LEU A 70 -4.48 5.94 -3.51
CA LEU A 70 -5.18 4.77 -2.93
C LEU A 70 -4.62 4.42 -1.54
N LYS A 71 -3.29 4.36 -1.40
CA LYS A 71 -2.66 4.02 -0.11
C LYS A 71 -2.69 5.16 0.92
N SER A 72 -3.29 6.31 0.62
CA SER A 72 -3.52 7.35 1.63
C SER A 72 -4.44 6.88 2.76
N PHE A 73 -5.29 5.87 2.49
CA PHE A 73 -6.25 5.33 3.45
C PHE A 73 -6.21 3.81 3.58
N CYS A 74 -5.23 3.12 2.96
CA CYS A 74 -5.07 1.68 3.10
C CYS A 74 -3.63 1.19 2.89
N SER A 75 -3.35 -0.02 3.36
CA SER A 75 -2.17 -0.82 3.00
C SER A 75 -2.34 -2.28 3.41
N MET A 76 -1.36 -3.13 3.11
CA MET A 76 -1.32 -4.48 3.67
C MET A 76 -0.77 -4.44 5.11
N ALA A 77 -1.53 -4.98 6.06
CA ALA A 77 -1.12 -5.13 7.46
C ALA A 77 -0.68 -6.56 7.80
N GLY A 78 -0.81 -7.49 6.86
CA GLY A 78 -0.45 -8.90 7.00
C GLY A 78 -0.83 -9.70 5.76
N PRO A 79 -0.51 -11.00 5.73
CA PRO A 79 -1.02 -11.89 4.69
C PRO A 79 -2.55 -11.91 4.78
N ASN A 80 -3.23 -11.66 3.67
CA ASN A 80 -4.70 -11.56 3.62
C ASN A 80 -5.35 -10.42 4.44
N LEU A 81 -4.58 -9.53 5.07
CA LEU A 81 -5.11 -8.48 5.95
C LEU A 81 -4.88 -7.08 5.39
N ILE A 82 -5.95 -6.38 5.04
CA ILE A 82 -5.91 -4.99 4.57
C ILE A 82 -6.20 -4.05 5.74
N ALA A 83 -5.25 -3.17 6.08
CA ALA A 83 -5.55 -2.01 6.91
C ALA A 83 -6.33 -0.98 6.10
N ILE A 84 -7.40 -0.44 6.67
CA ILE A 84 -8.32 0.46 5.98
C ILE A 84 -8.84 1.54 6.93
N GLY A 85 -8.91 2.78 6.44
CA GLY A 85 -9.53 3.90 7.13
C GLY A 85 -11.05 3.74 7.30
N SER A 86 -11.63 4.50 8.23
CA SER A 86 -13.07 4.45 8.54
C SER A 86 -13.89 5.49 7.77
N SER A 87 -13.27 6.39 7.01
CA SER A 87 -14.00 7.37 6.22
C SER A 87 -14.91 6.71 5.18
N GLU A 88 -15.94 7.43 4.75
CA GLU A 88 -16.84 6.98 3.69
C GLU A 88 -16.09 6.69 2.38
N ALA A 89 -15.10 7.51 2.04
CA ALA A 89 -14.26 7.32 0.85
C ALA A 89 -13.46 6.02 0.95
N ALA A 90 -12.79 5.77 2.08
CA ALA A 90 -12.01 4.55 2.30
C ALA A 90 -12.89 3.30 2.25
N GLN A 91 -14.06 3.33 2.90
CA GLN A 91 -14.99 2.18 2.90
C GLN A 91 -15.61 1.92 1.52
N LYS A 92 -15.89 2.96 0.72
CA LYS A 92 -16.34 2.80 -0.68
C LYS A 92 -15.24 2.18 -1.56
N ALA A 93 -14.00 2.65 -1.42
CA ALA A 93 -12.86 2.08 -2.14
C ALA A 93 -12.65 0.61 -1.76
N LEU A 94 -12.71 0.27 -0.46
CA LEU A 94 -12.64 -1.13 0.00
C LEU A 94 -13.75 -1.99 -0.60
N LYS A 95 -15.00 -1.52 -0.59
CA LYS A 95 -16.11 -2.27 -1.17
C LYS A 95 -15.89 -2.53 -2.66
N THR A 96 -15.36 -1.54 -3.39
CA THR A 96 -15.01 -1.69 -4.80
C THR A 96 -13.92 -2.75 -5.00
N MET A 97 -12.84 -2.71 -4.22
CA MET A 97 -11.79 -3.73 -4.25
C MET A 97 -12.34 -5.14 -4.00
N GLN A 98 -13.21 -5.28 -2.99
CA GLN A 98 -13.83 -6.57 -2.65
C GLN A 98 -14.82 -7.08 -3.71
N GLN A 99 -15.45 -6.19 -4.48
CA GLN A 99 -16.36 -6.59 -5.57
C GLN A 99 -15.61 -7.03 -6.83
N MET A 100 -14.39 -6.55 -7.01
CA MET A 100 -13.55 -6.83 -8.19
C MET A 100 -12.65 -8.05 -8.00
N SER A 101 -12.63 -8.65 -6.82
CA SER A 101 -11.76 -9.76 -6.46
C SER A 101 -12.57 -10.98 -6.04
N ASP A 102 -12.13 -12.16 -6.50
CA ASP A 102 -12.64 -13.45 -6.04
C ASP A 102 -12.03 -13.84 -4.67
N HIS A 103 -11.04 -13.10 -4.19
CA HIS A 103 -10.38 -13.34 -2.92
C HIS A 103 -11.07 -12.61 -1.77
N ARG A 104 -11.32 -13.35 -0.68
CA ARG A 104 -11.82 -12.77 0.56
C ARG A 104 -10.67 -12.30 1.44
N TYR A 105 -10.46 -11.00 1.49
CA TYR A 105 -9.52 -10.35 2.39
C TYR A 105 -10.15 -10.06 3.77
N ASP A 106 -9.38 -10.28 4.82
CA ASP A 106 -9.66 -9.75 6.14
C ASP A 106 -9.35 -8.26 6.19
N LYS A 107 -10.02 -7.52 7.08
CA LYS A 107 -9.81 -6.07 7.23
C LYS A 107 -9.48 -5.69 8.66
N LEU A 108 -8.49 -4.81 8.79
CA LEU A 108 -8.17 -4.10 10.03
C LEU A 108 -8.61 -2.64 9.88
N THR A 109 -9.81 -2.34 10.35
CA THR A 109 -10.37 -0.98 10.22
C THR A 109 -9.87 -0.09 11.35
N VAL A 110 -9.26 1.03 10.99
CA VAL A 110 -8.76 2.05 11.93
C VAL A 110 -9.59 3.35 11.79
N PRO A 111 -9.77 4.12 12.87
CA PRO A 111 -10.55 5.35 12.84
C PRO A 111 -9.90 6.46 12.00
N ASP A 112 -8.56 6.51 11.94
CA ASP A 112 -7.81 7.54 11.22
C ASP A 112 -7.30 7.00 9.89
N ASP A 113 -7.82 7.50 8.77
CA ASP A 113 -7.46 7.02 7.42
C ASP A 113 -5.93 7.01 7.17
N ALA A 114 -5.24 8.11 7.51
CA ALA A 114 -3.80 8.21 7.32
C ALA A 114 -2.98 7.21 8.16
N ALA A 115 -3.55 6.68 9.26
CA ALA A 115 -2.93 5.65 10.08
C ALA A 115 -3.07 4.25 9.50
N ALA A 116 -3.98 4.06 8.53
CA ALA A 116 -4.14 2.80 7.81
C ALA A 116 -2.97 2.51 6.87
N ASN A 117 -2.13 3.51 6.56
CA ASN A 117 -0.89 3.30 5.84
C ASN A 117 0.20 2.76 6.80
N CYS A 118 0.41 1.46 6.76
CA CYS A 118 1.42 0.73 7.50
C CYS A 118 2.31 -0.11 6.59
N ILE A 119 3.45 -0.57 7.11
CA ILE A 119 4.38 -1.46 6.38
C ILE A 119 4.41 -2.81 7.07
N TYR A 120 3.87 -3.83 6.40
CA TYR A 120 4.03 -5.22 6.78
C TYR A 120 5.31 -5.83 6.21
N LEU A 121 6.04 -6.57 7.04
CA LEU A 121 7.24 -7.33 6.66
C LEU A 121 7.18 -8.73 7.28
N ASN A 122 7.63 -9.74 6.53
CA ASN A 122 7.94 -11.05 7.10
C ASN A 122 9.46 -11.20 7.21
N ILE A 123 10.00 -11.11 8.42
CA ILE A 123 11.44 -11.06 8.66
C ILE A 123 11.90 -12.40 9.25
N PRO A 124 12.94 -13.06 8.67
CA PRO A 124 13.51 -14.27 9.25
C PRO A 124 13.85 -14.05 10.73
N SER A 125 13.57 -15.04 11.58
CA SER A 125 13.68 -15.01 13.06
C SER A 125 12.71 -14.10 13.82
N LYS A 126 11.98 -13.19 13.16
CA LYS A 126 11.01 -12.29 13.81
C LYS A 126 9.56 -12.57 13.40
N GLY A 127 9.34 -13.24 12.28
CA GLY A 127 8.00 -13.50 11.74
C GLY A 127 7.33 -12.22 11.23
N HIS A 128 6.04 -12.06 11.57
CA HIS A 128 5.23 -10.92 11.15
C HIS A 128 5.62 -9.65 11.90
N VAL A 129 6.18 -8.68 11.18
CA VAL A 129 6.55 -7.34 11.69
C VAL A 129 5.65 -6.31 11.04
N LEU A 130 5.11 -5.38 11.84
CA LEU A 130 4.24 -4.31 11.35
C LEU A 130 4.71 -2.95 11.87
N LEU A 131 5.17 -2.10 10.96
CA LEU A 131 5.44 -0.70 11.25
C LEU A 131 4.14 0.09 11.10
N HIS A 132 3.68 0.73 12.17
CA HIS A 132 2.46 1.52 12.19
C HIS A 132 2.71 2.90 12.80
N ARG A 133 1.74 3.81 12.65
CA ARG A 133 1.86 5.17 13.20
C ARG A 133 1.93 5.16 14.72
N ALA A 134 2.75 6.03 15.27
CA ALA A 134 3.00 6.10 16.71
C ALA A 134 1.73 6.54 17.49
N PRO A 135 1.53 6.05 18.74
CA PRO A 135 0.38 6.40 19.56
C PRO A 135 0.23 7.90 19.84
N GLU A 136 1.32 8.64 19.85
CA GLU A 136 1.33 10.10 20.05
C GLU A 136 0.72 10.85 18.86
N GLU A 137 0.65 10.23 17.68
CA GLU A 137 0.10 10.81 16.46
C GLU A 137 -1.37 10.41 16.25
N TYR A 138 -1.67 9.12 16.41
CA TYR A 138 -3.01 8.55 16.21
C TYR A 138 -3.35 7.54 17.31
N PRO A 139 -3.71 8.00 18.52
CA PRO A 139 -3.87 7.15 19.69
C PRO A 139 -4.98 6.10 19.52
N GLU A 140 -6.09 6.46 18.89
CA GLU A 140 -7.21 5.51 18.70
C GLU A 140 -6.89 4.46 17.63
N SER A 141 -6.16 4.83 16.58
CA SER A 141 -5.67 3.86 15.59
C SER A 141 -4.57 2.95 16.15
N ALA A 142 -3.66 3.47 16.98
CA ALA A 142 -2.64 2.66 17.65
C ALA A 142 -3.26 1.55 18.52
N LYS A 143 -4.32 1.85 19.28
CA LYS A 143 -5.09 0.85 20.05
C LYS A 143 -5.67 -0.27 19.20
N VAL A 144 -5.96 -0.03 17.92
CA VAL A 144 -6.41 -1.07 16.99
C VAL A 144 -5.25 -2.00 16.63
N PHE A 145 -4.08 -1.45 16.29
CA PHE A 145 -2.89 -2.23 15.98
C PHE A 145 -2.41 -3.06 17.18
N GLU A 146 -2.45 -2.51 18.39
CA GLU A 146 -2.05 -3.20 19.64
C GLU A 146 -2.83 -4.49 19.94
N LYS A 147 -3.96 -4.72 19.24
CA LYS A 147 -4.75 -5.96 19.34
C LYS A 147 -4.17 -7.12 18.51
N LEU A 148 -3.26 -6.85 17.57
CA LEU A 148 -2.58 -7.86 16.75
C LEU A 148 -1.49 -8.56 17.57
N LYS A 149 -1.86 -9.61 18.30
CA LYS A 149 -0.95 -10.35 19.20
C LYS A 149 0.05 -11.26 18.47
N ASP A 150 -0.22 -11.54 17.21
CA ASP A 150 0.58 -12.34 16.29
C ASP A 150 1.63 -11.52 15.51
N HIS A 151 1.67 -10.20 15.73
CA HIS A 151 2.59 -9.28 15.07
C HIS A 151 3.60 -8.69 16.07
N MET A 152 4.85 -8.53 15.63
CA MET A 152 5.82 -7.63 16.23
C MET A 152 5.52 -6.21 15.76
N LEU A 153 4.90 -5.42 16.63
CA LEU A 153 4.50 -4.05 16.34
C LEU A 153 5.65 -3.07 16.60
N ILE A 154 5.89 -2.18 15.64
CA ILE A 154 6.93 -1.13 15.74
C ILE A 154 6.26 0.22 15.46
N PRO A 155 6.00 1.05 16.48
CA PRO A 155 5.45 2.39 16.29
C PRO A 155 6.50 3.32 15.67
N ILE A 156 6.11 4.06 14.64
CA ILE A 156 6.96 5.00 13.90
C ILE A 156 6.28 6.36 13.84
N ALA A 157 7.01 7.40 14.27
CA ALA A 157 6.59 8.78 14.09
C ALA A 157 6.86 9.23 12.64
N ALA A 158 5.88 9.87 12.00
CA ALA A 158 5.96 10.37 10.63
C ALA A 158 5.22 11.71 10.44
N THR A 159 4.93 12.41 11.53
CA THR A 159 4.22 13.70 11.60
C THR A 159 4.75 14.76 10.63
N GLU A 160 6.07 14.94 10.51
CA GLU A 160 6.63 15.97 9.63
C GLU A 160 6.41 15.67 8.15
N LEU A 161 6.55 14.40 7.75
CA LEU A 161 6.30 13.99 6.37
C LEU A 161 4.80 14.04 6.04
N ALA A 162 3.94 13.77 7.02
CA ALA A 162 2.49 13.87 6.87
C ALA A 162 2.02 15.29 6.55
N LYS A 163 2.76 16.34 6.95
CA LYS A 163 2.44 17.74 6.58
C LYS A 163 2.52 18.00 5.07
N VAL A 164 3.19 17.12 4.32
CA VAL A 164 3.35 17.19 2.86
C VAL A 164 2.88 15.90 2.19
N ASP A 165 1.84 15.28 2.74
CA ASP A 165 1.17 14.07 2.24
C ASP A 165 2.05 12.80 2.21
N GLY A 166 3.20 12.81 2.89
CA GLY A 166 4.05 11.64 3.07
C GLY A 166 3.52 10.71 4.17
N SER A 167 3.59 9.41 3.94
CA SER A 167 3.28 8.37 4.94
C SER A 167 4.35 7.29 4.97
N LEU A 168 4.19 6.24 5.78
CA LEU A 168 5.23 5.23 6.03
C LEU A 168 5.70 4.57 4.73
N THR A 169 4.76 4.10 3.91
CA THR A 169 5.07 3.43 2.64
C THR A 169 5.73 4.35 1.59
N CYS A 170 5.61 5.67 1.72
CA CYS A 170 6.13 6.63 0.74
C CYS A 170 7.66 6.74 0.77
N CYS A 171 8.30 6.32 1.86
CA CYS A 171 9.72 6.54 2.11
C CYS A 171 10.61 5.33 1.77
N SER A 172 10.05 4.27 1.16
CA SER A 172 10.80 3.07 0.83
C SER A 172 10.25 2.34 -0.39
N VAL A 173 11.14 1.63 -1.08
CA VAL A 173 10.79 0.61 -2.07
C VAL A 173 11.42 -0.69 -1.58
N LEU A 174 10.58 -1.67 -1.23
CA LEU A 174 11.01 -2.94 -0.67
C LEU A 174 11.31 -3.94 -1.77
N ILE A 175 12.41 -4.67 -1.63
CA ILE A 175 12.91 -5.60 -2.65
C ILE A 175 13.24 -6.92 -1.95
N ASN A 176 12.66 -8.02 -2.44
CA ASN A 176 13.04 -9.36 -2.03
C ASN A 176 13.98 -9.96 -3.09
N LYS A 177 15.28 -9.97 -2.79
CA LYS A 177 16.28 -10.61 -3.65
C LYS A 177 16.57 -12.00 -3.09
N ALA A 178 16.29 -13.04 -3.88
CA ALA A 178 16.72 -14.39 -3.53
C ALA A 178 18.26 -14.41 -3.47
N SER A 179 18.81 -15.03 -2.43
CA SER A 179 20.24 -15.37 -2.39
C SER A 179 20.52 -16.31 -3.57
N GLU A 180 21.55 -15.99 -4.36
CA GLU A 180 22.13 -16.96 -5.31
C GLU A 180 22.68 -18.20 -4.58
#